data_AF-A0A1R4HAF7-F1
#
_entry.id   AF-A0A1R4HAF7-F1
#
_cell.length_a   1.000
_cell.length_b   1.000
_cell.length_c   1.000
_cell.angle_alpha   90.00
_cell.angle_beta   90.00
_cell.angle_gamma   90.00
#
_symmetry.space_group_name_H-M   'P 1'
#
loop_
_entity.id
_entity.type
_entity.pdbx_description
1 polymer ?
#
loop_
_entity_poly.entity_id
_entity_poly.type
_entity_poly.pdbx_seq_one_letter_code
_entity_poly.pdbx_strand_id
1 'polypeptide(L)'
;MKTKLTVMAAAILMGTAFTVNATAYGGLYPPAPPFPYGSGPLKAPYLAPNLFISEKAAFAGLEGTMQEAEGVIYQGGCAAASGTWKISAFADDTGNGSVRVSSGGATQFRLNMLQVSLPAPTYLGGTKFTISGVGTNHLGGVKLPFYDGIAYYSKTGQMMVMDAFFDVGNVNYALDHLTGTVIKDFFKVLPEGVYPDEGKTTCKSDCGGYDPSVPVIYDWGLQSVSKEWVPQDKWWQRSKATRSDGSDAKTIFWKDRLFSAKNGGVCKITIAMTGGNDADGFAQSGTLTIKKAAP
;
A
#
# COMPACT_ATOMS: atom_id res chain seq x y z
N MET A 1 -10.78 -34.73 38.78
CA MET A 1 -10.97 -33.28 38.56
C MET A 1 -9.96 -32.80 37.52
N LYS A 2 -10.42 -32.52 36.30
CA LYS A 2 -9.63 -31.93 35.22
C LYS A 2 -10.48 -30.85 34.57
N THR A 3 -10.14 -29.59 34.85
CA THR A 3 -10.70 -28.39 34.23
C THR A 3 -10.18 -28.29 32.79
N LYS A 4 -11.07 -28.32 31.80
CA LYS A 4 -10.76 -27.90 30.43
C LYS A 4 -11.49 -26.60 30.17
N LEU A 5 -10.69 -25.53 30.19
CA LEU A 5 -11.04 -24.18 29.77
C LEU A 5 -11.45 -24.24 28.28
N THR A 6 -12.72 -23.97 28.00
CA THR A 6 -13.23 -23.88 26.64
C THR A 6 -12.94 -22.47 26.13
N VAL A 7 -12.07 -22.38 25.12
CA VAL A 7 -11.74 -21.12 24.43
C VAL A 7 -12.99 -20.64 23.69
N MET A 8 -13.55 -19.51 24.12
CA MET A 8 -14.58 -18.78 23.38
C MET A 8 -13.94 -18.13 22.15
N ALA A 9 -14.18 -18.71 20.98
CA ALA A 9 -14.05 -18.01 19.70
C ALA A 9 -15.32 -17.18 19.49
N ALA A 10 -15.23 -15.86 19.66
CA ALA A 10 -16.31 -14.94 19.31
C ALA A 10 -16.30 -14.73 17.79
N ALA A 11 -17.12 -15.52 17.10
CA ALA A 11 -17.59 -15.21 15.75
C ALA A 11 -18.57 -14.04 15.84
N ILE A 12 -18.20 -12.88 15.29
CA ILE A 12 -19.14 -11.79 15.06
C ILE A 12 -19.43 -11.71 13.56
N LEU A 13 -20.72 -11.85 13.27
CA LEU A 13 -21.36 -11.86 11.97
C LEU A 13 -20.94 -10.68 11.08
N MET A 14 -20.61 -10.96 9.82
CA MET A 14 -20.74 -10.01 8.72
C MET A 14 -21.70 -10.60 7.69
N GLY A 15 -22.93 -10.08 7.70
CA GLY A 15 -23.90 -10.25 6.64
C GLY A 15 -24.59 -8.92 6.40
N THR A 16 -24.39 -8.34 5.23
CA THR A 16 -25.42 -7.72 4.38
C THR A 16 -24.80 -7.38 3.03
N ALA A 17 -25.56 -7.66 1.98
CA ALA A 17 -25.18 -7.63 0.58
C ALA A 17 -25.08 -6.20 0.02
N PHE A 18 -24.23 -6.01 -1.00
CA PHE A 18 -24.34 -4.89 -1.93
C PHE A 18 -24.49 -5.43 -3.34
N THR A 19 -25.67 -5.26 -3.93
CA THR A 19 -25.87 -5.20 -5.38
C THR A 19 -25.66 -3.74 -5.78
N VAL A 20 -24.79 -3.47 -6.76
CA VAL A 20 -24.69 -2.15 -7.38
C VAL A 20 -24.77 -2.32 -8.89
N ASN A 21 -25.79 -1.69 -9.47
CA ASN A 21 -26.05 -1.63 -10.90
C ASN A 21 -24.94 -0.85 -11.60
N ALA A 22 -24.28 -1.46 -12.59
CA ALA A 22 -23.34 -0.81 -13.48
C ALA A 22 -24.04 -0.49 -14.82
N THR A 23 -24.37 0.77 -15.06
CA THR A 23 -24.65 1.27 -16.42
C THR A 23 -24.35 2.76 -16.51
N ALA A 24 -23.83 3.15 -17.69
CA ALA A 24 -23.46 4.49 -18.14
C ALA A 24 -22.04 4.95 -17.79
N TYR A 25 -21.14 4.88 -18.77
CA TYR A 25 -20.38 6.04 -19.29
C TYR A 25 -19.65 5.61 -20.58
N GLY A 26 -20.11 6.15 -21.71
CA GLY A 26 -19.44 6.02 -23.01
C GLY A 26 -18.87 7.37 -23.46
N GLY A 27 -17.80 7.32 -24.25
CA GLY A 27 -17.44 8.38 -25.20
C GLY A 27 -16.12 9.14 -24.94
N LEU A 28 -15.10 8.77 -25.72
CA LEU A 28 -14.06 9.62 -26.32
C LEU A 28 -13.09 10.41 -25.42
N TYR A 29 -12.08 9.71 -24.87
CA TYR A 29 -10.74 10.25 -24.53
C TYR A 29 -9.72 9.09 -24.66
N PRO A 30 -8.41 9.34 -24.89
CA PRO A 30 -7.36 8.30 -24.96
C PRO A 30 -7.52 7.30 -23.81
N PRO A 31 -7.18 6.00 -23.97
CA PRO A 31 -7.59 4.97 -23.02
C PRO A 31 -7.21 5.39 -21.60
N ALA A 32 -8.24 5.74 -20.83
CA ALA A 32 -8.07 6.04 -19.43
C ALA A 32 -7.43 4.82 -18.78
N PRO A 33 -6.47 4.98 -17.84
CA PRO A 33 -6.00 3.87 -17.04
C PRO A 33 -7.23 3.07 -16.53
N PRO A 34 -7.23 1.73 -16.64
CA PRO A 34 -8.44 0.92 -16.58
C PRO A 34 -9.32 1.25 -15.37
N PHE A 35 -10.62 1.31 -15.64
CA PHE A 35 -11.69 1.75 -14.75
C PHE A 35 -11.60 1.11 -13.34
N PRO A 36 -11.62 1.90 -12.25
CA PRO A 36 -11.32 1.44 -10.88
C PRO A 36 -12.42 0.60 -10.20
N TYR A 37 -13.56 0.42 -10.87
CA TYR A 37 -14.68 -0.44 -10.48
C TYR A 37 -14.88 -1.64 -11.42
N GLY A 38 -13.95 -1.87 -12.34
CA GLY A 38 -13.93 -3.12 -13.09
C GLY A 38 -13.89 -4.28 -12.10
N SER A 39 -14.76 -5.28 -12.29
CA SER A 39 -14.62 -6.56 -11.63
C SER A 39 -13.16 -6.98 -11.76
N GLY A 40 -12.45 -7.09 -10.64
CA GLY A 40 -11.11 -7.66 -10.61
C GLY A 40 -11.10 -8.97 -11.42
N PRO A 41 -9.93 -9.43 -11.89
CA PRO A 41 -9.83 -10.43 -12.94
C PRO A 41 -10.86 -11.56 -12.77
N LEU A 42 -11.88 -11.58 -13.66
CA LEU A 42 -13.01 -12.52 -13.62
C LEU A 42 -12.58 -13.97 -13.92
N LYS A 43 -11.32 -14.18 -14.30
CA LYS A 43 -10.68 -15.49 -14.48
C LYS A 43 -9.25 -15.45 -13.93
N ALA A 44 -8.88 -16.48 -13.20
CA ALA A 44 -7.52 -16.67 -12.69
C ALA A 44 -6.56 -17.03 -13.84
N PRO A 45 -5.52 -16.22 -14.07
CA PRO A 45 -4.18 -16.78 -14.13
C PRO A 45 -3.34 -16.10 -13.04
N TYR A 46 -3.62 -16.43 -11.78
CA TYR A 46 -2.84 -15.93 -10.64
C TYR A 46 -1.48 -16.63 -10.60
N LEU A 47 -0.47 -16.04 -11.27
CA LEU A 47 0.91 -16.42 -11.03
C LEU A 47 1.40 -15.79 -9.72
N ALA A 48 2.31 -16.47 -9.02
CA ALA A 48 3.00 -15.86 -7.90
C ALA A 48 3.66 -14.54 -8.38
N PRO A 49 3.53 -13.44 -7.63
CA PRO A 49 4.00 -12.13 -8.05
C PRO A 49 5.52 -12.09 -8.22
N ASN A 50 6.23 -12.99 -7.52
CA ASN A 50 7.69 -13.09 -7.52
C ASN A 50 8.35 -11.72 -7.31
N LEU A 51 7.89 -10.99 -6.29
CA LEU A 51 8.40 -9.67 -5.95
C LEU A 51 9.91 -9.75 -5.68
N PHE A 52 10.66 -8.82 -6.29
CA PHE A 52 12.06 -8.63 -5.96
C PHE A 52 12.20 -8.18 -4.49
N ILE A 53 13.37 -8.42 -3.91
CA ILE A 53 13.64 -7.99 -2.53
C ILE A 53 13.52 -6.47 -2.40
N SER A 54 14.05 -5.73 -3.38
CA SER A 54 13.92 -4.28 -3.52
C SER A 54 12.45 -3.83 -3.56
N GLU A 55 11.60 -4.49 -4.34
CA GLU A 55 10.15 -4.21 -4.42
C GLU A 55 9.47 -4.45 -3.06
N LYS A 56 9.76 -5.56 -2.38
CA LYS A 56 9.18 -5.87 -1.06
C LYS A 56 9.54 -4.80 -0.03
N ALA A 57 10.81 -4.36 -0.02
CA ALA A 57 11.27 -3.30 0.87
C ALA A 57 10.58 -1.97 0.54
N ALA A 58 10.57 -1.56 -0.73
CA ALA A 58 9.93 -0.33 -1.18
C ALA A 58 8.43 -0.31 -0.84
N PHE A 59 7.69 -1.39 -1.13
CA PHE A 59 6.26 -1.47 -0.86
C PHE A 59 5.95 -1.43 0.64
N ALA A 60 6.79 -2.05 1.48
CA ALA A 60 6.65 -1.95 2.93
C ALA A 60 6.87 -0.51 3.44
N GLY A 61 7.89 0.19 2.92
CA GLY A 61 8.14 1.60 3.25
C GLY A 61 7.05 2.54 2.77
N LEU A 62 6.48 2.27 1.59
CA LEU A 62 5.34 3.03 1.05
C LEU A 62 4.08 2.80 1.89
N GLU A 63 3.88 1.63 2.47
CA GLU A 63 2.80 1.44 3.44
C GLU A 63 3.01 2.16 4.76
N GLY A 64 4.24 2.17 5.28
CA GLY A 64 4.51 2.99 6.46
C GLY A 64 4.25 4.46 6.19
N THR A 65 4.59 4.93 4.99
CA THR A 65 4.29 6.31 4.55
C THR A 65 2.79 6.58 4.52
N MET A 66 1.99 5.61 4.06
CA MET A 66 0.53 5.74 4.10
C MET A 66 -0.02 5.69 5.53
N GLN A 67 0.52 4.86 6.43
CA GLN A 67 0.14 4.84 7.84
C GLN A 67 0.39 6.18 8.55
N GLU A 68 1.53 6.83 8.27
CA GLU A 68 1.81 8.17 8.76
C GLU A 68 0.78 9.19 8.25
N ALA A 69 0.41 9.11 6.97
CA ALA A 69 -0.66 9.93 6.40
C ALA A 69 -2.04 9.66 7.05
N GLU A 70 -2.35 8.40 7.37
CA GLU A 70 -3.55 8.03 8.11
C GLU A 70 -3.54 8.63 9.53
N GLY A 71 -2.37 8.65 10.19
CA GLY A 71 -2.18 9.33 11.48
C GLY A 71 -2.49 10.83 11.42
N VAL A 72 -2.03 11.52 10.39
CA VAL A 72 -2.36 12.94 10.17
C VAL A 72 -3.86 13.14 9.94
N ILE A 73 -4.49 12.27 9.16
CA ILE A 73 -5.93 12.30 8.91
C ILE A 73 -6.72 12.02 10.21
N TYR A 74 -6.23 11.12 11.06
CA TYR A 74 -6.82 10.82 12.36
C TYR A 74 -6.83 12.04 13.30
N GLN A 75 -5.78 12.88 13.24
CA GLN A 75 -5.69 14.08 14.08
C GLN A 75 -6.51 15.25 13.54
N GLY A 76 -6.32 15.61 12.27
CA GLY A 76 -6.89 16.83 11.68
C GLY A 76 -8.16 16.63 10.86
N GLY A 77 -8.53 15.38 10.57
CA GLY A 77 -9.54 15.05 9.58
C GLY A 77 -9.06 15.31 8.14
N CYS A 78 -9.91 14.96 7.16
CA CYS A 78 -9.52 15.00 5.75
C CYS A 78 -9.13 16.39 5.26
N ALA A 79 -9.88 17.41 5.66
CA ALA A 79 -9.72 18.76 5.15
C ALA A 79 -8.38 19.35 5.59
N ALA A 80 -8.03 19.20 6.88
CA ALA A 80 -6.76 19.70 7.39
C ALA A 80 -5.56 18.88 6.89
N ALA A 81 -5.75 17.57 6.69
CA ALA A 81 -4.72 16.69 6.15
C ALA A 81 -4.56 16.77 4.62
N SER A 82 -5.45 17.49 3.90
CA SER A 82 -5.41 17.51 2.44
C SER A 82 -4.19 18.27 1.92
N GLY A 83 -3.53 17.70 0.90
CA GLY A 83 -2.33 18.28 0.32
C GLY A 83 -1.63 17.32 -0.63
N THR A 84 -0.59 17.83 -1.29
CA THR A 84 0.27 17.06 -2.18
C THR A 84 1.72 17.32 -1.83
N TRP A 85 2.49 16.24 -1.66
CA TRP A 85 3.90 16.25 -1.31
C TRP A 85 4.70 15.44 -2.30
N LYS A 86 5.98 15.80 -2.48
CA LYS A 86 6.90 15.00 -3.27
C LYS A 86 7.31 13.78 -2.45
N ILE A 87 7.33 12.61 -3.08
CA ILE A 87 7.80 11.36 -2.47
C ILE A 87 8.88 10.73 -3.35
N SER A 88 9.88 10.14 -2.72
CA SER A 88 10.88 9.30 -3.38
C SER A 88 11.10 8.04 -2.55
N ALA A 89 11.22 6.90 -3.22
CA ALA A 89 11.48 5.62 -2.60
C ALA A 89 12.66 4.97 -3.29
N PHE A 90 13.59 4.49 -2.48
CA PHE A 90 14.77 3.75 -2.90
C PHE A 90 14.87 2.45 -2.09
N ALA A 91 15.21 1.35 -2.75
CA ALA A 91 15.63 0.12 -2.10
C ALA A 91 16.62 -0.64 -3.00
N ASP A 92 17.68 -1.18 -2.42
CA ASP A 92 18.64 -2.03 -3.11
C ASP A 92 18.19 -3.51 -3.17
N ASP A 93 18.97 -4.32 -3.88
CA ASP A 93 18.77 -5.77 -4.03
C ASP A 93 18.89 -6.55 -2.70
N THR A 94 19.50 -5.96 -1.67
CA THR A 94 19.58 -6.52 -0.32
C THR A 94 18.37 -6.20 0.55
N GLY A 95 17.47 -5.34 0.06
CA GLY A 95 16.24 -4.96 0.75
C GLY A 95 16.43 -3.81 1.74
N ASN A 96 17.54 -3.09 1.63
CA ASN A 96 17.81 -1.89 2.40
C ASN A 96 17.41 -0.67 1.59
N GLY A 97 16.78 0.31 2.24
CA GLY A 97 16.23 1.43 1.52
C GLY A 97 15.68 2.54 2.38
N SER A 98 15.05 3.50 1.72
CA SER A 98 14.29 4.55 2.40
C SER A 98 13.17 5.11 1.54
N VAL A 99 12.11 5.56 2.19
CA VAL A 99 11.09 6.42 1.61
C VAL A 99 11.20 7.80 2.23
N ARG A 100 11.20 8.84 1.41
CA ARG A 100 11.29 10.24 1.83
C ARG A 100 10.12 11.03 1.25
N VAL A 101 9.43 11.76 2.12
CA VAL A 101 8.41 12.75 1.73
C VAL A 101 8.98 14.14 1.94
N SER A 102 8.73 15.06 1.01
CA SER A 102 9.28 16.42 1.01
C SER A 102 8.28 17.47 0.50
N SER A 103 8.47 18.70 0.98
CA SER A 103 7.74 19.91 0.53
C SER A 103 8.72 21.07 0.43
N GLY A 104 8.70 21.81 -0.69
CA GLY A 104 9.60 22.96 -0.88
C GLY A 104 11.10 22.63 -0.75
N GLY A 105 11.50 21.39 -1.01
CA GLY A 105 12.88 20.90 -0.82
C GLY A 105 13.21 20.43 0.60
N ALA A 106 12.39 20.77 1.60
CA ALA A 106 12.55 20.29 2.97
C ALA A 106 11.95 18.89 3.14
N THR A 107 12.68 17.99 3.81
CA THR A 107 12.14 16.69 4.25
C THR A 107 11.02 16.93 5.23
N GLN A 108 9.86 16.36 4.93
CA GLN A 108 8.73 16.27 5.85
C GLN A 108 8.96 15.10 6.79
N PHE A 109 9.17 13.91 6.20
CA PHE A 109 9.58 12.74 6.95
C PHE A 109 10.38 11.75 6.11
N ARG A 110 11.08 10.86 6.81
CA ARG A 110 11.81 9.73 6.20
C ARG A 110 11.58 8.46 7.00
N LEU A 111 11.30 7.38 6.27
CA LEU A 111 11.29 6.02 6.77
C LEU A 111 12.46 5.24 6.15
N ASN A 112 13.19 4.48 6.96
CA ASN A 112 14.21 3.55 6.49
C ASN A 112 13.64 2.13 6.51
N MET A 113 14.01 1.33 5.51
CA MET A 113 13.67 -0.09 5.44
C MET A 113 14.94 -0.91 5.56
N LEU A 114 14.89 -1.96 6.37
CA LEU A 114 15.98 -2.90 6.56
C LEU A 114 15.43 -4.31 6.50
N GLN A 115 15.98 -5.14 5.60
CA GLN A 115 15.69 -6.56 5.61
C GLN A 115 16.35 -7.19 6.84
N VAL A 116 15.58 -7.99 7.58
CA VAL A 116 16.08 -8.71 8.76
C VAL A 116 16.14 -10.20 8.44
N SER A 117 17.27 -10.82 8.78
CA SER A 117 17.54 -12.24 8.56
C SER A 117 16.73 -13.19 9.45
N LEU A 118 16.02 -12.67 10.45
CA LEU A 118 15.16 -13.48 11.31
C LEU A 118 13.94 -13.96 10.50
N PRO A 119 13.60 -15.26 10.60
CA PRO A 119 12.49 -15.82 9.85
C PRO A 119 11.20 -15.06 10.18
N ALA A 120 10.39 -14.78 9.15
CA ALA A 120 9.00 -14.40 9.37
C ALA A 120 8.31 -15.46 10.27
N PRO A 121 7.23 -15.10 10.99
CA PRO A 121 6.44 -16.06 11.74
C PRO A 121 6.19 -17.32 10.92
N THR A 122 6.22 -18.48 11.56
CA THR A 122 6.16 -19.79 10.89
C THR A 122 4.97 -19.94 9.94
N TYR A 123 3.88 -19.20 10.18
CA TYR A 123 2.70 -19.17 9.32
C TYR A 123 2.86 -18.40 8.00
N LEU A 124 3.83 -17.47 7.88
CA LEU A 124 4.17 -16.77 6.63
C LEU A 124 5.44 -17.33 5.99
N GLY A 125 6.45 -17.68 6.79
CA GLY A 125 7.66 -18.39 6.36
C GLY A 125 8.49 -17.71 5.27
N GLY A 126 8.33 -16.39 5.07
CA GLY A 126 9.04 -15.60 4.05
C GLY A 126 9.94 -14.50 4.63
N THR A 127 9.98 -13.36 3.94
CA THR A 127 10.93 -12.25 4.21
C THR A 127 10.39 -11.31 5.29
N LYS A 128 11.26 -10.78 6.15
CA LYS A 128 10.94 -9.79 7.17
C LYS A 128 11.66 -8.46 6.90
N PHE A 129 10.95 -7.35 7.06
CA PHE A 129 11.49 -5.99 7.03
C PHE A 129 11.13 -5.24 8.30
N THR A 130 12.07 -4.46 8.82
CA THR A 130 11.80 -3.41 9.82
C THR A 130 11.78 -2.06 9.11
N ILE A 131 10.82 -1.22 9.49
CA ILE A 131 10.62 0.13 8.97
C ILE A 131 10.73 1.10 10.13
N SER A 132 11.64 2.08 10.06
CA SER A 132 11.85 3.03 11.16
C SER A 132 11.83 4.48 10.70
N GLY A 133 11.19 5.34 11.48
CA GLY A 133 11.22 6.78 11.30
C GLY A 133 12.60 7.38 11.63
N VAL A 134 13.06 8.32 10.80
CA VAL A 134 14.36 9.00 11.00
C VAL A 134 14.16 10.47 11.30
N GLY A 135 14.60 10.91 12.48
CA GLY A 135 14.56 12.31 12.90
C GLY A 135 13.17 12.74 13.39
N THR A 136 13.01 14.04 13.65
CA THR A 136 11.69 14.60 13.96
C THR A 136 10.96 14.86 12.67
N ASN A 137 9.94 14.04 12.42
CA ASN A 137 9.15 14.08 11.20
C ASN A 137 7.91 14.96 11.40
N HIS A 138 7.40 15.49 10.30
CA HIS A 138 6.11 16.18 10.22
C HIS A 138 5.46 15.93 8.86
N LEU A 139 4.15 16.06 8.78
CA LEU A 139 3.41 16.06 7.53
C LEU A 139 2.20 16.98 7.66
N GLY A 140 2.03 17.91 6.73
CA GLY A 140 0.93 18.89 6.78
C GLY A 140 0.92 19.72 8.08
N GLY A 141 2.08 19.95 8.69
CA GLY A 141 2.20 20.66 9.97
C GLY A 141 1.92 19.81 11.22
N VAL A 142 1.50 18.56 11.07
CA VAL A 142 1.32 17.61 12.18
C VAL A 142 2.65 16.91 12.47
N LYS A 143 3.03 16.83 13.74
CA LYS A 143 4.27 16.18 14.20
C LYS A 143 4.12 14.66 14.18
N LEU A 144 5.13 13.95 13.70
CA LEU A 144 5.19 12.48 13.59
C LEU A 144 6.46 11.96 14.28
N PRO A 145 6.62 12.10 15.60
CA PRO A 145 7.93 11.96 16.23
C PRO A 145 8.50 10.54 16.22
N PHE A 146 7.67 9.52 15.99
CA PHE A 146 8.07 8.13 16.09
C PHE A 146 7.28 7.26 15.11
N TYR A 147 7.99 6.33 14.48
CA TYR A 147 7.42 5.27 13.66
C TYR A 147 8.31 4.04 13.74
N ASP A 148 7.72 2.90 14.06
CA ASP A 148 8.34 1.59 14.03
C ASP A 148 7.35 0.57 13.48
N GLY A 149 7.72 -0.06 12.36
CA GLY A 149 6.90 -1.00 11.63
C GLY A 149 7.64 -2.29 11.35
N ILE A 150 6.90 -3.39 11.28
CA ILE A 150 7.41 -4.70 10.89
C ILE A 150 6.51 -5.25 9.79
N ALA A 151 7.09 -5.47 8.62
CA ALA A 151 6.41 -6.10 7.50
C ALA A 151 6.95 -7.51 7.28
N TYR A 152 6.03 -8.44 7.05
CA TYR A 152 6.29 -9.83 6.73
C TYR A 152 5.68 -10.16 5.38
N TYR A 153 6.46 -10.81 4.53
CA TYR A 153 5.97 -11.39 3.29
C TYR A 153 5.88 -12.91 3.42
N SER A 154 4.88 -13.50 2.77
CA SER A 154 4.87 -14.96 2.59
C SER A 154 6.04 -15.42 1.73
N LYS A 155 6.41 -16.70 1.80
CA LYS A 155 7.54 -17.27 1.04
C LYS A 155 7.48 -16.96 -0.47
N THR A 156 6.28 -16.94 -1.05
CA THR A 156 6.03 -16.67 -2.47
C THR A 156 5.81 -15.18 -2.77
N GLY A 157 5.82 -14.32 -1.75
CA GLY A 157 5.54 -12.88 -1.87
C GLY A 157 4.08 -12.55 -2.22
N GLN A 158 3.18 -13.52 -2.11
CA GLN A 158 1.76 -13.37 -2.44
C GLN A 158 0.96 -12.64 -1.36
N MET A 159 1.49 -12.54 -0.14
CA MET A 159 0.82 -11.87 0.97
C MET A 159 1.84 -11.04 1.72
N MET A 160 1.42 -9.85 2.17
CA MET A 160 2.12 -9.06 3.17
C MET A 160 1.22 -8.81 4.36
N VAL A 161 1.80 -9.01 5.54
CA VAL A 161 1.24 -8.60 6.83
C VAL A 161 2.18 -7.56 7.41
N MET A 162 1.65 -6.44 7.86
CA MET A 162 2.46 -5.38 8.46
C MET A 162 1.79 -4.82 9.70
N ASP A 163 2.54 -4.76 10.79
CA ASP A 163 2.15 -4.12 12.04
C ASP A 163 3.06 -2.94 12.31
N ALA A 164 2.50 -1.84 12.80
CA ALA A 164 3.26 -0.63 13.10
C ALA A 164 2.77 0.07 14.36
N PHE A 165 3.70 0.71 15.06
CA PHE A 165 3.49 1.62 16.16
C PHE A 165 4.01 2.99 15.75
N PHE A 166 3.18 4.02 15.89
CA PHE A 166 3.56 5.35 15.47
C PHE A 166 2.85 6.41 16.31
N ASP A 167 3.54 7.53 16.47
CA ASP A 167 3.07 8.64 17.30
C ASP A 167 2.66 9.80 16.42
N VAL A 168 1.56 10.45 16.80
CA VAL A 168 1.08 11.64 16.10
C VAL A 168 0.79 12.74 17.09
N GLY A 169 1.32 13.93 16.83
CA GLY A 169 1.06 15.12 17.62
C GLY A 169 -0.39 15.55 17.54
N ASN A 170 -1.03 15.72 18.70
CA ASN A 170 -2.39 16.21 18.80
C ASN A 170 -2.44 17.74 18.98
N VAL A 171 -3.65 18.29 18.96
CA VAL A 171 -3.94 19.73 19.08
C VAL A 171 -3.47 20.38 20.40
N ASN A 172 -3.22 19.58 21.44
CA ASN A 172 -2.78 20.02 22.77
C ASN A 172 -1.28 19.80 23.01
N TYR A 173 -0.49 19.57 21.96
CA TYR A 173 0.95 19.25 22.04
C TYR A 173 1.26 17.91 22.75
N ALA A 174 0.25 17.10 23.04
CA ALA A 174 0.44 15.72 23.51
C ALA A 174 0.56 14.77 22.30
N LEU A 175 1.05 13.56 22.55
CA LEU A 175 1.18 12.53 21.53
C LEU A 175 0.05 11.51 21.69
N ASP A 176 -0.60 11.18 20.56
CA ASP A 176 -1.43 10.00 20.48
C ASP A 176 -0.58 8.85 19.94
N HIS A 177 -0.57 7.74 20.68
CA HIS A 177 0.08 6.50 20.30
C HIS A 177 -0.90 5.64 19.49
N LEU A 178 -0.55 5.39 18.23
CA LEU A 178 -1.37 4.63 17.29
C LEU A 178 -0.72 3.30 16.94
N THR A 179 -1.56 2.33 16.63
CA THR A 179 -1.17 1.03 16.09
C THR A 179 -1.86 0.82 14.76
N GLY A 180 -1.09 0.42 13.74
CA GLY A 180 -1.61 0.11 12.41
C GLY A 180 -1.37 -1.36 12.08
N THR A 181 -2.37 -2.03 11.52
CA THR A 181 -2.23 -3.40 11.00
C THR A 181 -2.74 -3.45 9.55
N VAL A 182 -1.95 -4.06 8.68
CA VAL A 182 -2.21 -4.23 7.25
C VAL A 182 -2.13 -5.71 6.91
N ILE A 183 -3.10 -6.19 6.13
CA ILE A 183 -3.02 -7.49 5.46
C ILE A 183 -3.42 -7.27 4.01
N LYS A 184 -2.53 -7.63 3.09
CA LYS A 184 -2.77 -7.50 1.65
C LYS A 184 -2.20 -8.67 0.87
N ASP A 185 -2.85 -8.98 -0.23
CA ASP A 185 -2.44 -10.00 -1.18
C ASP A 185 -1.93 -9.36 -2.46
N PHE A 186 -0.89 -9.96 -3.02
CA PHE A 186 -0.26 -9.56 -4.27
C PHE A 186 -0.53 -10.57 -5.37
N PHE A 187 -0.83 -10.04 -6.55
CA PHE A 187 -1.16 -10.82 -7.73
C PHE A 187 -0.39 -10.29 -8.92
N LYS A 188 0.18 -11.20 -9.71
CA LYS A 188 0.72 -10.86 -11.01
C LYS A 188 -0.31 -11.18 -12.08
N VAL A 189 -0.63 -10.18 -12.90
CA VAL A 189 -1.51 -10.32 -14.05
C VAL A 189 -0.68 -10.05 -15.29
N LEU A 190 -0.72 -11.00 -16.22
CA LEU A 190 -0.24 -10.77 -17.58
C LEU A 190 -1.34 -10.01 -18.33
N PRO A 191 -1.00 -9.06 -19.23
CA PRO A 191 -1.99 -8.34 -20.01
C PRO A 191 -2.97 -9.29 -20.73
N GLU A 192 -4.20 -8.81 -20.99
CA GLU A 192 -5.19 -9.58 -21.75
C GLU A 192 -4.59 -10.10 -23.07
N GLY A 193 -4.71 -11.41 -23.32
CA GLY A 193 -4.15 -12.08 -24.50
C GLY A 193 -2.79 -12.77 -24.29
N VAL A 194 -2.14 -12.63 -23.14
CA VAL A 194 -0.91 -13.38 -22.80
C VAL A 194 -1.28 -14.61 -21.97
N TYR A 195 -1.44 -15.75 -22.64
CA TYR A 195 -1.66 -17.04 -22.01
C TYR A 195 -0.34 -17.83 -21.98
N PRO A 196 0.17 -18.22 -20.79
CA PRO A 196 1.44 -18.93 -20.67
C PRO A 196 1.43 -20.33 -21.32
N ASP A 197 0.27 -20.85 -21.71
CA ASP A 197 0.10 -22.23 -22.16
C ASP A 197 0.43 -22.50 -23.64
N GLU A 198 0.83 -21.50 -24.44
CA GLU A 198 0.99 -21.71 -25.90
C GLU A 198 2.33 -21.25 -26.51
N GLY A 199 3.35 -20.93 -25.69
CA GLY A 199 4.71 -20.66 -26.20
C GLY A 199 4.81 -19.54 -27.26
N LYS A 200 3.79 -18.68 -27.35
CA LYS A 200 3.66 -17.59 -28.32
C LYS A 200 3.22 -16.31 -27.63
N THR A 201 4.18 -15.46 -27.29
CA THR A 201 3.94 -14.05 -26.96
C THR A 201 3.66 -13.29 -28.25
N THR A 202 2.38 -13.02 -28.53
CA THR A 202 2.03 -12.07 -29.61
C THR A 202 1.09 -11.00 -29.05
N CYS A 203 1.61 -9.78 -28.86
CA CYS A 203 0.73 -8.61 -28.69
C CYS A 203 -0.04 -8.46 -30.01
N LYS A 204 -1.37 -8.55 -29.95
CA LYS A 204 -2.22 -8.24 -31.09
C LYS A 204 -2.26 -6.72 -31.23
N SER A 205 -1.31 -6.19 -32.02
CA SER A 205 -1.26 -4.84 -32.60
C SER A 205 -1.79 -3.69 -31.73
N ASP A 206 -0.87 -2.84 -31.27
CA ASP A 206 -1.10 -1.52 -30.69
C ASP A 206 -1.23 -1.46 -29.14
N CYS A 207 -0.20 -1.97 -28.46
CA CYS A 207 -0.08 -1.96 -27.01
C CYS A 207 0.31 -0.58 -26.44
N GLY A 208 0.11 0.52 -27.18
CA GLY A 208 0.25 1.90 -26.67
C GLY A 208 1.62 2.26 -26.08
N GLY A 209 2.69 1.60 -26.53
CA GLY A 209 4.04 1.73 -25.97
C GLY A 209 4.31 0.87 -24.72
N TYR A 210 3.40 -0.03 -24.36
CA TYR A 210 3.55 -1.02 -23.30
C TYR A 210 4.13 -2.33 -23.85
N ASP A 211 5.23 -2.84 -23.30
CA ASP A 211 5.70 -4.19 -23.61
C ASP A 211 4.81 -5.22 -22.87
N PRO A 212 4.01 -6.03 -23.60
CA PRO A 212 3.13 -7.03 -23.01
C PRO A 212 3.84 -8.15 -22.25
N SER A 213 5.15 -8.29 -22.42
CA SER A 213 5.96 -9.27 -21.70
C SER A 213 6.21 -8.86 -20.25
N VAL A 214 5.95 -7.59 -19.91
CA VAL A 214 6.25 -7.02 -18.61
C VAL A 214 5.07 -7.26 -17.66
N PRO A 215 5.29 -8.00 -16.56
CA PRO A 215 4.22 -8.32 -15.63
C PRO A 215 3.75 -7.09 -14.85
N VAL A 216 2.42 -6.97 -14.69
CA VAL A 216 1.82 -6.01 -13.77
C VAL A 216 1.59 -6.69 -12.44
N ILE A 217 2.02 -6.04 -11.36
CA ILE A 217 1.75 -6.44 -9.99
C ILE A 217 0.57 -5.62 -9.47
N TYR A 218 -0.42 -6.29 -8.91
CA TYR A 218 -1.53 -5.70 -8.19
C TYR A 218 -1.45 -6.09 -6.73
N ASP A 219 -1.89 -5.20 -5.83
CA ASP A 219 -2.24 -5.61 -4.47
C ASP A 219 -3.62 -5.14 -4.05
N TRP A 220 -4.21 -5.91 -3.14
CA TRP A 220 -5.53 -5.71 -2.59
C TRP A 220 -5.52 -6.10 -1.13
N GLY A 221 -6.02 -5.24 -0.25
CA GLY A 221 -5.97 -5.51 1.18
C GLY A 221 -6.81 -4.60 2.05
N LEU A 222 -6.85 -4.95 3.32
CA LEU A 222 -7.50 -4.21 4.37
C LEU A 222 -6.48 -3.70 5.38
N GLN A 223 -6.80 -2.54 5.94
CA GLN A 223 -6.00 -1.93 6.99
C GLN A 223 -6.88 -1.32 8.07
N SER A 224 -6.38 -1.39 9.30
CA SER A 224 -6.99 -0.77 10.47
C SER A 224 -5.96 0.07 11.22
N VAL A 225 -6.38 1.24 11.69
CA VAL A 225 -5.65 2.07 12.65
C VAL A 225 -6.42 2.07 13.96
N SER A 226 -5.70 1.89 15.05
CA SER A 226 -6.25 1.81 16.41
C SER A 226 -5.47 2.73 17.35
N LYS A 227 -6.16 3.23 18.39
CA LYS A 227 -5.56 3.95 19.52
C LYS A 227 -5.91 3.18 20.77
N GLU A 228 -4.91 2.77 21.56
CA GLU A 228 -5.14 1.96 22.78
C GLU A 228 -6.05 0.74 22.52
N TRP A 229 -5.83 0.05 21.40
CA TRP A 229 -6.62 -1.11 20.94
C TRP A 229 -8.07 -0.81 20.54
N VAL A 230 -8.49 0.45 20.54
CA VAL A 230 -9.80 0.90 20.05
C VAL A 230 -9.67 1.28 18.56
N PRO A 231 -10.39 0.62 17.64
CA PRO A 231 -10.35 0.95 16.22
C PRO A 231 -10.77 2.40 15.97
N GLN A 232 -9.93 3.16 15.27
CA GLN A 232 -10.16 4.56 14.92
C GLN A 232 -10.55 4.73 13.46
N ASP A 233 -9.82 4.08 12.55
CA ASP A 233 -10.09 4.17 11.11
C ASP A 233 -9.91 2.79 10.46
N LYS A 234 -10.69 2.54 9.41
CA LYS A 234 -10.50 1.39 8.51
C LYS A 234 -10.35 1.84 7.09
N TRP A 235 -9.46 1.19 6.36
CA TRP A 235 -9.08 1.56 5.02
C TRP A 235 -9.15 0.37 4.08
N TRP A 236 -9.66 0.63 2.89
CA TRP A 236 -9.47 -0.23 1.73
C TRP A 236 -8.16 0.18 1.07
N GLN A 237 -7.30 -0.78 0.72
CA GLN A 237 -6.08 -0.51 -0.03
C GLN A 237 -6.07 -1.23 -1.38
N ARG A 238 -5.54 -0.56 -2.39
CA ARG A 238 -5.21 -1.12 -3.70
C ARG A 238 -3.87 -0.61 -4.18
N SER A 239 -3.29 -1.33 -5.12
CA SER A 239 -2.00 -1.00 -5.71
C SER A 239 -1.90 -1.52 -7.14
N LYS A 240 -1.13 -0.81 -7.96
CA LYS A 240 -0.69 -1.26 -9.28
C LYS A 240 0.76 -0.86 -9.48
N ALA A 241 1.62 -1.82 -9.79
CA ALA A 241 3.02 -1.60 -10.10
C ALA A 241 3.41 -2.29 -11.41
N THR A 242 4.32 -1.65 -12.15
CA THR A 242 4.95 -2.18 -13.37
C THR A 242 6.46 -2.21 -13.13
N ARG A 243 7.16 -3.13 -13.77
CA ARG A 243 8.62 -3.22 -13.76
C ARG A 243 9.22 -2.49 -14.95
N SER A 244 10.50 -2.19 -14.88
CA SER A 244 11.22 -1.52 -15.96
C SER A 244 11.55 -2.53 -17.05
N ASP A 245 11.40 -2.11 -18.30
CA ASP A 245 11.57 -2.92 -19.51
C ASP A 245 12.49 -2.25 -20.53
N GLY A 246 13.27 -1.28 -20.07
CA GLY A 246 13.93 -0.27 -20.91
C GLY A 246 13.20 1.09 -20.88
N SER A 247 11.99 1.15 -20.32
CA SER A 247 11.28 2.39 -19.98
C SER A 247 11.07 2.54 -18.46
N ASP A 248 10.63 3.73 -18.02
CA ASP A 248 10.34 4.01 -16.61
C ASP A 248 9.18 3.14 -16.10
N ALA A 249 9.47 2.35 -15.07
CA ALA A 249 8.46 1.68 -14.27
C ALA A 249 7.54 2.69 -13.56
N LYS A 250 6.31 2.24 -13.28
CA LYS A 250 5.28 3.04 -12.60
C LYS A 250 4.68 2.26 -11.44
N THR A 251 4.49 2.94 -10.32
CA THR A 251 3.87 2.39 -9.11
C THR A 251 2.81 3.34 -8.59
N ILE A 252 1.61 2.84 -8.32
CA ILE A 252 0.53 3.64 -7.73
C ILE A 252 -0.15 2.85 -6.62
N PHE A 253 -0.17 3.44 -5.43
CA PHE A 253 -0.93 2.97 -4.27
C PHE A 253 -2.10 3.90 -4.00
N TRP A 254 -3.21 3.33 -3.56
CA TRP A 254 -4.44 4.05 -3.26
C TRP A 254 -5.06 3.48 -1.98
N LYS A 255 -5.40 4.35 -1.04
CA LYS A 255 -6.21 4.00 0.12
C LYS A 255 -7.47 4.83 0.19
N ASP A 256 -8.57 4.15 0.40
CA ASP A 256 -9.90 4.73 0.56
C ASP A 256 -10.40 4.46 1.97
N ARG A 257 -10.76 5.52 2.70
CA ARG A 257 -11.29 5.38 4.05
C ARG A 257 -12.69 4.78 4.02
N LEU A 258 -12.86 3.62 4.65
CA LEU A 258 -14.15 2.94 4.76
C LEU A 258 -14.93 3.38 5.99
N PHE A 259 -14.22 3.62 7.09
CA PHE A 259 -14.81 3.95 8.38
C PHE A 259 -13.90 4.90 9.15
N SER A 260 -14.51 5.77 9.96
CA SER A 260 -13.83 6.56 10.98
C SER A 260 -14.69 6.67 12.23
N ALA A 261 -14.07 6.49 13.40
CA ALA A 261 -14.68 6.74 14.70
C ALA A 261 -14.86 8.25 14.96
N LYS A 262 -14.09 9.10 14.28
CA LYS A 262 -14.23 10.56 14.32
C LYS A 262 -15.00 11.04 13.09
N ASN A 263 -15.90 12.02 13.27
CA ASN A 263 -16.53 12.71 12.14
C ASN A 263 -15.44 13.35 11.26
N GLY A 264 -15.23 12.86 10.03
CA GLY A 264 -14.14 13.38 9.20
C GLY A 264 -14.27 13.22 7.68
N GLY A 265 -15.42 12.78 7.16
CA GLY A 265 -15.66 12.58 5.73
C GLY A 265 -14.84 11.44 5.09
N VAL A 266 -15.10 11.09 3.84
CA VAL A 266 -14.31 10.06 3.14
C VAL A 266 -13.00 10.67 2.66
N CYS A 267 -11.88 9.96 2.88
CA CYS A 267 -10.55 10.38 2.46
C CYS A 267 -9.93 9.38 1.50
N LYS A 268 -9.14 9.91 0.57
CA LYS A 268 -8.28 9.13 -0.31
C LYS A 268 -6.83 9.56 -0.12
N ILE A 269 -5.98 8.57 0.12
CA ILE A 269 -4.52 8.71 0.08
C ILE A 269 -4.06 8.08 -1.23
N THR A 270 -3.20 8.76 -1.98
CA THR A 270 -2.65 8.25 -3.23
C THR A 270 -1.16 8.50 -3.27
N ILE A 271 -0.38 7.47 -3.53
CA ILE A 271 1.04 7.60 -3.87
C ILE A 271 1.15 7.19 -5.33
N ALA A 272 1.67 8.07 -6.18
CA ALA A 272 1.92 7.78 -7.60
C ALA A 272 3.37 8.11 -7.93
N MET A 273 4.10 7.15 -8.51
CA MET A 273 5.55 7.21 -8.68
C MET A 273 5.97 6.64 -10.03
N THR A 274 7.09 7.15 -10.55
CA THR A 274 7.76 6.67 -11.76
C THR A 274 9.27 6.60 -11.56
N GLY A 275 9.95 5.70 -12.26
CA GLY A 275 11.41 5.58 -12.26
C GLY A 275 11.88 4.14 -12.46
N GLY A 276 13.03 3.77 -11.89
CA GLY A 276 13.58 2.42 -11.97
C GLY A 276 12.89 1.44 -11.01
N ASN A 277 12.66 0.23 -11.49
CA ASN A 277 12.23 -0.94 -10.72
C ASN A 277 12.62 -2.20 -11.50
N ASP A 278 13.69 -2.84 -11.06
CA ASP A 278 14.23 -4.08 -11.62
C ASP A 278 14.79 -4.98 -10.50
N ALA A 279 15.51 -6.03 -10.87
CA ALA A 279 16.07 -6.98 -9.92
C ALA A 279 17.20 -6.37 -9.06
N ASP A 280 17.88 -5.34 -9.57
CA ASP A 280 19.05 -4.71 -8.94
C ASP A 280 18.62 -3.57 -8.00
N GLY A 281 17.44 -2.99 -8.21
CA GLY A 281 16.91 -1.98 -7.31
C GLY A 281 15.53 -1.42 -7.64
N PHE A 282 15.01 -0.70 -6.66
CA PHE A 282 13.81 0.14 -6.77
C PHE A 282 14.23 1.59 -6.55
N ALA A 283 13.98 2.47 -7.51
CA ALA A 283 14.32 3.88 -7.44
C ALA A 283 13.27 4.71 -8.17
N GLN A 284 12.22 5.11 -7.44
CA GLN A 284 11.11 5.87 -8.02
C GLN A 284 10.85 7.17 -7.25
N SER A 285 10.27 8.13 -7.95
CA SER A 285 9.82 9.40 -7.37
C SER A 285 8.46 9.82 -7.92
N GLY A 286 7.76 10.67 -7.19
CA GLY A 286 6.47 11.18 -7.60
C GLY A 286 5.76 11.93 -6.49
N THR A 287 4.49 11.65 -6.26
CA THR A 287 3.64 12.41 -5.33
C THR A 287 2.87 11.54 -4.35
N LEU A 288 2.86 11.97 -3.09
CA LEU A 288 1.85 11.59 -2.08
C LEU A 288 0.75 12.65 -2.09
N THR A 289 -0.51 12.25 -2.23
CA THR A 289 -1.67 13.14 -2.19
C THR A 289 -2.68 12.64 -1.17
N ILE A 290 -3.14 13.52 -0.30
CA ILE A 290 -4.30 13.31 0.57
C ILE A 290 -5.41 14.24 0.06
N LYS A 291 -6.59 13.68 -0.21
CA LYS A 291 -7.74 14.46 -0.64
C LYS A 291 -9.05 13.91 -0.09
N LYS A 292 -10.03 14.79 0.03
CA LYS A 292 -11.43 14.39 0.25
C LYS A 292 -11.92 13.55 -0.93
N ALA A 293 -12.62 12.48 -0.63
CA ALA A 293 -13.31 11.65 -1.61
C ALA A 293 -14.83 11.81 -1.47
N ALA A 294 -15.55 11.60 -2.57
CA ALA A 294 -16.99 11.39 -2.50
C ALA A 294 -17.26 10.04 -1.81
N PRO A 295 -18.33 9.92 -1.01
CA PRO A 295 -18.78 8.63 -0.48
C PRO A 295 -19.09 7.63 -1.57
#